data_AF-A0A1R3UCT8-F1
#
_entry.id   AF-A0A1R3UCT8-F1
#
_cell.length_a   1.000
_cell.length_b   1.000
_cell.length_c   1.000
_cell.angle_alpha   90.00
_cell.angle_beta   90.00
_cell.angle_gamma   90.00
#
_symmetry.space_group_name_H-M   'P 1'
#
loop_
_entity.id
_entity.type
_entity.pdbx_description
1 polymer ?
#
loop_
_entity_poly.entity_id
_entity_poly.type
_entity_poly.pdbx_seq_one_letter_code
_entity_poly.pdbx_strand_id
1 'polypeptide(L)'
;MSHESYRNYQLRAQRERELREQQRRAEEQKARGAALADLMRFQSTLDFVSKEGLDSYAKREIADIRAQIKNIENLSTDNPMQARTLSARLNYRIEDLPRLCAVLKEEHLAQQRRLEELERQRKIAEQQAKEKAHLQALSAAWEEALQGWSDKSARNLALDAIATLHAKIFTNPQEHNPQEIKEQMAALEAKFQGILQAQQAQEQQALEAQYKQELLEKHQANLPAHATLLSLAELQAKVQKIEQAQMKKAEDEAVRKEMVKAVYQSLQQAGFSVQAPTLDPEKDLVIVRAMRANGAQAQFRVSLDGVLNYRFDHYEGKACKADMDQVLPKLSEVYGVDLGEERVIWENPDDLDKCAFVDQRYGGRGILNVLTQHLMDPLAEFLFTHATDKQVLSGRTIQVVQAGKAFDFDLI
;
A
#
# COMPACT_ATOMS: atom_id res chain seq x y z
N MET A 1 110.38 -65.06 79.61
CA MET A 1 109.18 -65.76 79.08
C MET A 1 109.63 -67.01 78.36
N SER A 2 109.19 -68.20 78.78
CA SER A 2 109.62 -69.46 78.16
C SER A 2 109.13 -69.55 76.72
N HIS A 3 109.92 -70.18 75.85
CA HIS A 3 109.60 -70.35 74.43
C HIS A 3 108.25 -71.06 74.21
N GLU A 4 107.85 -71.91 75.15
CA GLU A 4 106.58 -72.64 75.18
C GLU A 4 105.35 -71.75 75.48
N SER A 5 105.47 -70.79 76.41
CA SER A 5 104.39 -69.86 76.73
C SER A 5 104.05 -68.95 75.55
N TYR A 6 105.08 -68.49 74.83
CA TYR A 6 104.92 -67.69 73.61
C TYR A 6 104.28 -68.49 72.47
N ARG A 7 104.68 -69.76 72.27
CA ARG A 7 104.09 -70.67 71.29
C ARG A 7 102.61 -70.96 71.55
N ASN A 8 102.22 -71.18 72.81
CA ASN A 8 100.83 -71.40 73.22
C ASN A 8 99.95 -70.14 73.05
N TYR A 9 100.50 -68.96 73.32
CA TYR A 9 99.83 -67.68 73.06
C TYR A 9 99.58 -67.46 71.56
N GLN A 10 100.58 -67.74 70.71
CA GLN A 10 100.45 -67.64 69.25
C GLN A 10 99.39 -68.61 68.70
N LEU A 11 99.36 -69.86 69.17
CA LEU A 11 98.35 -70.86 68.81
C LEU A 11 96.93 -70.43 69.21
N ARG A 12 96.75 -69.86 70.41
CA ARG A 12 95.46 -69.34 70.86
C ARG A 12 95.00 -68.13 70.03
N ALA A 13 95.89 -67.18 69.77
CA ALA A 13 95.60 -66.02 68.93
C ALA A 13 95.26 -66.44 67.48
N GLN A 14 95.90 -67.48 66.96
CA GLN A 14 95.60 -68.05 65.65
C GLN A 14 94.22 -68.70 65.61
N ARG A 15 93.87 -69.54 66.59
CA ARG A 15 92.52 -70.14 66.70
C ARG A 15 91.41 -69.10 66.87
N GLU A 16 91.65 -68.04 67.64
CA GLU A 16 90.70 -66.93 67.78
C GLU A 16 90.50 -66.16 66.47
N ARG A 17 91.56 -65.98 65.66
CA ARG A 17 91.45 -65.41 64.31
C ARG A 17 90.65 -66.32 63.38
N GLU A 18 90.96 -67.62 63.38
CA GLU A 18 90.25 -68.62 62.58
C GLU A 18 88.76 -68.68 62.94
N LEU A 19 88.41 -68.64 64.23
CA LEU A 19 87.02 -68.63 64.69
C LEU A 19 86.29 -67.35 64.24
N ARG A 20 86.93 -66.18 64.34
CA ARG A 20 86.37 -64.91 63.84
C ARG A 20 86.21 -64.91 62.33
N GLU A 21 87.15 -65.48 61.59
CA GLU A 21 87.06 -65.64 60.14
C GLU A 21 85.94 -66.61 59.74
N GLN A 22 85.77 -67.72 60.46
CA GLN A 22 84.66 -68.66 60.26
C GLN A 22 83.31 -68.01 60.56
N GLN A 23 83.20 -67.27 61.67
CA GLN A 23 81.99 -66.52 62.03
C GLN A 23 81.67 -65.47 60.97
N ARG A 24 82.65 -64.68 60.53
CA ARG A 24 82.49 -63.72 59.44
C ARG A 24 82.01 -64.37 58.15
N ARG A 25 82.64 -65.47 57.72
CA ARG A 25 82.21 -66.20 56.51
C ARG A 25 80.79 -66.74 56.64
N ALA A 26 80.42 -67.25 57.82
CA ALA A 26 79.07 -67.74 58.07
C ALA A 26 78.03 -66.61 58.06
N GLU A 27 78.36 -65.43 58.61
CA GLU A 27 77.53 -64.23 58.57
C GLU A 27 77.41 -63.67 57.14
N GLU A 28 78.51 -63.60 56.40
CA GLU A 28 78.55 -63.20 54.99
C GLU A 28 77.71 -64.16 54.12
N GLN A 29 77.77 -65.47 54.36
CA GLN A 29 76.93 -66.47 53.68
C GLN A 29 75.44 -66.30 54.03
N LYS A 30 75.09 -66.09 55.30
CA LYS A 30 73.70 -65.83 55.73
C LYS A 30 73.17 -64.52 55.14
N ALA A 31 74.00 -63.48 55.11
CA ALA A 31 73.65 -62.18 54.54
C ALA A 31 73.43 -62.30 53.03
N ARG A 32 74.30 -63.02 52.33
CA ARG A 32 74.15 -63.33 50.90
C ARG A 32 72.89 -64.13 50.61
N GLY A 33 72.63 -65.19 51.38
CA GLY A 33 71.42 -66.01 51.22
C GLY A 33 70.13 -65.21 51.43
N ALA A 34 70.10 -64.32 52.43
CA ALA A 34 68.96 -63.44 52.66
C ALA A 34 68.78 -62.40 51.54
N ALA A 35 69.86 -61.75 51.09
CA ALA A 35 69.79 -60.78 50.00
C ALA A 35 69.28 -61.42 48.69
N LEU A 36 69.72 -62.65 48.37
CA LEU A 36 69.24 -63.39 47.20
C LEU A 36 67.75 -63.78 47.33
N ALA A 37 67.30 -64.16 48.53
CA ALA A 37 65.89 -64.45 48.77
C ALA A 37 65.00 -63.20 48.60
N ASP A 38 65.45 -62.05 49.08
CA ASP A 38 64.76 -60.76 48.87
C ASP A 38 64.71 -60.39 47.39
N LEU A 39 65.81 -60.56 46.65
CA LEU A 39 65.87 -60.30 45.20
C LEU A 39 64.87 -61.16 44.41
N MET A 40 64.73 -62.43 44.74
CA MET A 40 63.72 -63.31 44.12
C MET A 40 62.28 -62.83 44.39
N ARG A 41 62.01 -62.36 45.62
CA ARG A 41 60.70 -61.77 45.97
C ARG A 41 60.46 -60.48 45.20
N PHE A 42 61.47 -59.63 45.08
CA PHE A 42 61.40 -58.38 44.33
C PHE A 42 61.08 -58.60 42.85
N GLN A 43 61.75 -59.57 42.22
CA GLN A 43 61.46 -59.96 40.85
C GLN A 43 60.02 -60.48 40.71
N SER A 44 59.57 -61.31 41.65
CA SER A 44 58.18 -61.83 41.65
C SER A 44 57.13 -60.71 41.77
N THR A 45 57.37 -59.72 42.61
CA THR A 45 56.47 -58.55 42.75
C THR A 45 56.49 -57.67 41.51
N LEU A 46 57.66 -57.46 40.88
CA LEU A 46 57.75 -56.73 39.62
C LEU A 46 57.05 -57.47 38.47
N ASP A 47 57.17 -58.79 38.41
CA ASP A 47 56.46 -59.61 37.43
C ASP A 47 54.95 -59.55 37.63
N PHE A 48 54.48 -59.51 38.88
CA PHE A 48 53.07 -59.31 39.20
C PHE A 48 52.56 -57.95 38.72
N VAL A 49 53.28 -56.86 39.03
CA VAL A 49 52.94 -55.50 38.59
C VAL A 49 52.93 -55.39 37.05
N SER A 50 53.87 -56.08 36.39
CA SER A 50 53.93 -56.14 34.93
C SER A 50 52.76 -56.89 34.32
N LYS A 51 52.38 -58.06 34.88
CA LYS A 51 51.22 -58.85 34.44
C LYS A 51 49.90 -58.10 34.59
N GLU A 52 49.75 -57.30 35.65
CA GLU A 52 48.58 -56.45 35.89
C GLU A 52 48.56 -55.17 34.99
N GLY A 53 49.59 -54.97 34.17
CA GLY A 53 49.72 -53.80 33.28
C GLY A 53 49.97 -52.48 34.01
N LEU A 54 50.35 -52.55 35.29
CA LEU A 54 50.60 -51.41 36.16
C LEU A 54 51.92 -50.71 35.84
N ASP A 55 52.83 -51.40 35.14
CA ASP A 55 54.11 -50.88 34.65
C ASP A 55 53.98 -49.56 33.86
N SER A 56 52.85 -49.37 33.18
CA SER A 56 52.60 -48.20 32.35
C SER A 56 52.36 -46.91 33.15
N TYR A 57 51.91 -47.01 34.40
CA TYR A 57 51.50 -45.87 35.24
C TYR A 57 52.63 -45.37 36.16
N ALA A 58 53.56 -46.24 36.58
CA ALA A 58 54.66 -45.92 37.50
C ALA A 58 56.04 -46.21 36.87
N LYS A 59 56.23 -45.80 35.61
CA LYS A 59 57.43 -46.11 34.80
C LYS A 59 58.73 -45.68 35.47
N ARG A 60 58.72 -44.52 36.16
CA ARG A 60 59.90 -43.94 36.80
C ARG A 60 60.28 -44.72 38.05
N GLU A 61 59.31 -45.02 38.89
CA GLU A 61 59.45 -45.72 40.16
C GLU A 61 59.93 -47.16 39.93
N ILE A 62 59.39 -47.82 38.91
CA ILE A 62 59.79 -49.18 38.51
C ILE A 62 61.20 -49.20 37.92
N ALA A 63 61.58 -48.20 37.12
CA ALA A 63 62.94 -48.08 36.59
C ALA A 63 63.97 -47.87 37.72
N ASP A 64 63.65 -47.02 38.70
CA ASP A 64 64.50 -46.76 39.86
C ASP A 64 64.66 -48.00 40.76
N ILE A 65 63.60 -48.79 40.93
CA ILE A 65 63.62 -50.05 41.66
C ILE A 65 64.47 -51.09 40.92
N ARG A 66 64.29 -51.24 39.59
CA ARG A 66 65.10 -52.16 38.78
C ARG A 66 66.59 -51.80 38.82
N ALA A 67 66.94 -50.51 38.83
CA ALA A 67 68.32 -50.07 38.98
C ALA A 67 68.91 -50.43 40.36
N GLN A 68 68.12 -50.31 41.44
CA GLN A 68 68.54 -50.69 42.79
C GLN A 68 68.69 -52.20 42.96
N ILE A 69 67.80 -53.01 42.36
CA ILE A 69 67.92 -54.48 42.31
C ILE A 69 69.24 -54.88 41.66
N LYS A 70 69.57 -54.30 40.50
CA LYS A 70 70.84 -54.56 39.80
C LYS A 70 72.08 -54.18 40.63
N ASN A 71 72.00 -53.09 41.40
CA ASN A 71 73.06 -52.69 42.31
C ASN A 71 73.25 -53.70 43.46
N ILE A 72 72.15 -54.17 44.06
CA ILE A 72 72.18 -55.18 45.13
C ILE A 72 72.71 -56.52 44.60
N GLU A 73 72.34 -56.92 43.37
CA GLU A 73 72.89 -58.11 42.71
C GLU A 73 74.41 -58.04 42.59
N ASN A 74 74.97 -56.92 42.13
CA ASN A 74 76.43 -56.72 42.05
C ASN A 74 77.09 -56.75 43.43
N LEU A 75 76.52 -56.03 44.41
CA LEU A 75 77.02 -55.98 45.79
C LEU A 75 76.92 -57.33 46.52
N SER A 76 76.02 -58.22 46.12
CA SER A 76 75.91 -59.56 46.72
C SER A 76 77.15 -60.44 46.50
N THR A 77 77.97 -60.08 45.51
CA THR A 77 79.25 -60.75 45.19
C THR A 77 80.43 -60.07 45.90
N ASP A 78 80.44 -58.73 45.93
CA ASP A 78 81.57 -57.94 46.47
C ASP A 78 81.46 -57.67 47.98
N ASN A 79 80.26 -57.37 48.48
CA ASN A 79 79.99 -57.05 49.88
C ASN A 79 78.57 -57.49 50.33
N PRO A 80 78.43 -58.74 50.81
CA PRO A 80 77.12 -59.33 51.10
C PRO A 80 76.41 -58.67 52.29
N MET A 81 77.15 -58.06 53.22
CA MET A 81 76.55 -57.36 54.36
C MET A 81 75.86 -56.06 53.94
N GLN A 82 76.48 -55.29 53.05
CA GLN A 82 75.87 -54.08 52.49
C GLN A 82 74.69 -54.41 51.58
N ALA A 83 74.78 -55.48 50.78
CA ALA A 83 73.69 -55.95 49.94
C ALA A 83 72.43 -56.26 50.78
N ARG A 84 72.60 -56.91 51.95
CA ARG A 84 71.50 -57.18 52.89
C ARG A 84 70.86 -55.91 53.46
N THR A 85 71.65 -54.91 53.84
CA THR A 85 71.10 -53.66 54.38
C THR A 85 70.30 -52.90 53.31
N LEU A 86 70.79 -52.88 52.07
CA LEU A 86 70.09 -52.25 50.95
C LEU A 86 68.83 -53.03 50.52
N SER A 87 68.86 -54.37 50.53
CA SER A 87 67.68 -55.19 50.25
C SER A 87 66.57 -54.95 51.27
N ALA A 88 66.90 -54.93 52.56
CA ALA A 88 65.94 -54.64 53.63
C ALA A 88 65.28 -53.26 53.48
N ARG A 89 66.05 -52.24 53.06
CA ARG A 89 65.50 -50.90 52.80
C ARG A 89 64.61 -50.87 51.55
N LEU A 90 65.01 -51.59 50.51
CA LEU A 90 64.26 -51.66 49.26
C LEU A 90 62.94 -52.44 49.43
N ASN A 91 62.88 -53.39 50.36
CA ASN A 91 61.70 -54.21 50.62
C ASN A 91 60.44 -53.38 50.84
N TYR A 92 60.49 -52.37 51.71
CA TYR A 92 59.34 -51.50 51.99
C TYR A 92 58.83 -50.80 50.72
N ARG A 93 59.73 -50.32 49.86
CA ARG A 93 59.36 -49.62 48.61
C ARG A 93 58.74 -50.56 47.58
N ILE A 94 59.16 -51.83 47.57
CA ILE A 94 58.64 -52.83 46.65
C ILE A 94 57.31 -53.39 47.13
N GLU A 95 57.13 -53.58 48.44
CA GLU A 95 55.85 -53.98 49.03
C GLU A 95 54.78 -52.89 48.82
N ASP A 96 55.14 -51.61 48.88
CA ASP A 96 54.22 -50.49 48.61
C ASP A 96 53.96 -50.24 47.12
N LEU A 97 54.81 -50.77 46.22
CA LEU A 97 54.76 -50.50 44.79
C LEU A 97 53.41 -50.86 44.14
N PRO A 98 52.81 -52.04 44.37
CA PRO A 98 51.50 -52.38 43.79
C PRO A 98 50.40 -51.40 44.21
N ARG A 99 50.42 -50.96 45.47
CA ARG A 99 49.45 -49.99 46.01
C ARG A 99 49.61 -48.63 45.32
N LEU A 100 50.85 -48.14 45.19
CA LEU A 100 51.13 -46.88 44.48
C LEU A 100 50.68 -46.94 43.02
N CYS A 101 50.98 -48.03 42.32
CA CYS A 101 50.56 -48.18 40.93
C CYS A 101 49.03 -48.26 40.78
N ALA A 102 48.34 -48.92 41.73
CA ALA A 102 46.89 -48.98 41.75
C ALA A 102 46.26 -47.58 41.90
N VAL A 103 46.79 -46.76 42.82
CA VAL A 103 46.33 -45.37 43.00
C VAL A 103 46.54 -44.54 41.73
N LEU A 104 47.73 -44.62 41.12
CA LEU A 104 48.03 -43.88 39.88
C LEU A 104 47.14 -44.33 38.70
N LYS A 105 46.85 -45.63 38.60
CA LYS A 105 45.89 -46.16 37.61
C LYS A 105 44.48 -45.61 37.86
N GLU A 106 44.02 -45.62 39.09
CA GLU A 106 42.70 -45.07 39.46
C GLU A 106 42.59 -43.58 39.15
N GLU A 107 43.63 -42.80 39.44
CA GLU A 107 43.69 -41.37 39.14
C GLU A 107 43.63 -41.12 37.62
N HIS A 108 44.42 -41.84 36.83
CA HIS A 108 44.42 -41.71 35.38
C HIS A 108 43.06 -42.09 34.77
N LEU A 109 42.46 -43.20 35.21
CA LEU A 109 41.12 -43.61 34.78
C LEU A 109 40.04 -42.62 35.23
N ALA A 110 40.17 -42.02 36.42
CA ALA A 110 39.27 -40.97 36.88
C ALA A 110 39.40 -39.70 36.02
N GLN A 111 40.62 -39.32 35.63
CA GLN A 111 40.85 -38.20 34.71
C GLN A 111 40.24 -38.47 33.33
N GLN A 112 40.43 -39.66 32.77
CA GLN A 112 39.82 -40.03 31.50
C GLN A 112 38.30 -39.98 31.54
N ARG A 113 37.68 -40.55 32.59
CA ARG A 113 36.22 -40.48 32.78
C ARG A 113 35.72 -39.05 32.88
N ARG A 114 36.42 -38.18 33.62
CA ARG A 114 36.07 -36.75 33.69
C ARG A 114 36.12 -36.07 32.32
N LEU A 115 37.14 -36.36 31.52
CA LEU A 115 37.25 -35.82 30.15
C LEU A 115 36.10 -36.31 29.26
N GLU A 116 35.80 -37.61 29.29
CA GLU A 116 34.67 -38.18 28.55
C GLU A 116 33.32 -37.59 28.97
N GLU A 117 33.10 -37.39 30.27
CA GLU A 117 31.89 -36.76 30.80
C GLU A 117 31.75 -35.31 30.33
N LEU A 118 32.84 -34.53 30.36
CA LEU A 118 32.88 -33.17 29.85
C LEU A 118 32.59 -33.13 28.33
N GLU A 119 33.13 -34.07 27.56
CA GLU A 119 32.84 -34.17 26.13
C GLU A 119 31.37 -34.53 25.85
N ARG A 120 30.79 -35.45 26.62
CA ARG A 120 29.36 -35.79 26.53
C ARG A 120 28.49 -34.58 26.87
N GLN A 121 28.82 -33.86 27.94
CA GLN A 121 28.12 -32.63 28.30
C GLN A 121 28.22 -31.57 27.21
N ARG A 122 29.39 -31.38 26.61
CA ARG A 122 29.58 -30.46 25.48
C ARG A 122 28.72 -30.83 24.28
N LYS A 123 28.66 -32.12 23.91
CA LYS A 123 27.82 -32.59 22.80
C LYS A 123 26.34 -32.37 23.06
N ILE A 124 25.87 -32.65 24.27
CA ILE A 124 24.47 -32.40 24.67
C ILE A 124 24.17 -30.89 24.64
N ALA A 125 25.06 -30.07 25.21
CA ALA A 125 24.89 -28.62 25.21
C ALA A 125 24.90 -28.03 23.79
N GLU A 126 25.74 -28.55 22.90
CA GLU A 126 25.80 -28.16 21.49
C GLU A 126 24.50 -28.54 20.75
N GLN A 127 23.98 -29.74 20.98
CA GLN A 127 22.69 -30.17 20.42
C GLN A 127 21.55 -29.27 20.91
N GLN A 128 21.46 -29.02 22.22
CA GLN A 128 20.47 -28.12 22.79
C GLN A 128 20.62 -26.68 22.26
N ALA A 129 21.84 -26.20 22.05
CA ALA A 129 22.09 -24.88 21.47
C ALA A 129 21.62 -24.81 20.00
N LYS A 130 21.86 -25.87 19.22
CA LYS A 130 21.37 -25.98 17.83
C LYS A 130 19.85 -26.02 17.77
N GLU A 131 19.20 -26.80 18.63
CA GLU A 131 17.73 -26.86 18.73
C GLU A 131 17.14 -25.48 19.10
N LYS A 132 17.71 -24.81 20.10
CA LYS A 132 17.29 -23.46 20.49
C LYS A 132 17.50 -22.44 19.38
N ALA A 133 18.64 -22.47 18.70
CA ALA A 133 18.93 -21.58 17.58
C ALA A 133 17.96 -21.82 16.41
N HIS A 134 17.61 -23.08 16.13
CA HIS A 134 16.62 -23.43 15.12
C HIS A 134 15.25 -22.85 15.46
N LEU A 135 14.78 -23.05 16.69
CA LEU A 135 13.51 -22.48 17.16
C LEU A 135 13.49 -20.95 17.08
N GLN A 136 14.60 -20.29 17.44
CA GLN A 136 14.74 -18.84 17.33
C GLN A 136 14.71 -18.38 15.88
N ALA A 137 15.36 -19.09 14.97
CA ALA A 137 15.33 -18.77 13.54
C ALA A 137 13.91 -18.90 12.94
N LEU A 138 13.16 -19.94 13.33
CA LEU A 138 11.76 -20.10 12.92
C LEU A 138 10.88 -18.97 13.48
N SER A 139 11.05 -18.62 14.76
CA SER A 139 10.32 -17.52 15.40
C SER A 139 10.63 -16.18 14.75
N ALA A 140 11.90 -15.90 14.44
CA ALA A 140 12.30 -14.68 13.77
C ALA A 140 11.73 -14.59 12.35
N ALA A 141 11.79 -15.68 11.58
CA ALA A 141 11.19 -15.73 10.24
C ALA A 141 9.67 -15.53 10.28
N TRP A 142 9.00 -16.08 11.30
CA TRP A 142 7.58 -15.88 11.53
C TRP A 142 7.22 -14.44 11.87
N GLU A 143 7.94 -13.81 12.80
CA GLU A 143 7.75 -12.41 13.18
C GLU A 143 8.01 -11.46 12.01
N GLU A 144 9.10 -11.69 11.26
CA GLU A 144 9.43 -10.93 10.05
C GLU A 144 8.32 -11.05 9.00
N ALA A 145 7.80 -12.27 8.78
CA ALA A 145 6.68 -12.50 7.86
C ALA A 145 5.40 -11.78 8.33
N LEU A 146 5.08 -11.81 9.63
CA LEU A 146 3.91 -11.10 10.18
C LEU A 146 4.03 -9.57 10.11
N GLN A 147 5.25 -9.04 10.28
CA GLN A 147 5.52 -7.61 10.15
C GLN A 147 5.50 -7.15 8.68
N GLY A 148 5.84 -8.06 7.76
CA GLY A 148 5.83 -7.79 6.32
C GLY A 148 4.44 -7.62 5.69
N TRP A 149 3.36 -8.02 6.38
CA TRP A 149 2.00 -7.90 5.84
C TRP A 149 1.59 -6.44 5.68
N SER A 150 1.32 -6.02 4.45
CA SER A 150 0.95 -4.62 4.15
C SER A 150 -0.46 -4.28 4.63
N ASP A 151 -1.39 -5.22 4.47
CA ASP A 151 -2.82 -5.02 4.76
C ASP A 151 -3.23 -5.55 6.13
N LYS A 152 -3.43 -4.62 7.08
CA LYS A 152 -3.87 -4.94 8.45
C LYS A 152 -5.25 -5.60 8.50
N SER A 153 -6.15 -5.23 7.59
CA SER A 153 -7.49 -5.83 7.49
C SER A 153 -7.44 -7.28 7.00
N ALA A 154 -6.61 -7.57 5.99
CA ALA A 154 -6.36 -8.93 5.52
C ALA A 154 -5.72 -9.78 6.63
N ARG A 155 -4.79 -9.20 7.40
CA ARG A 155 -4.20 -9.84 8.59
C ARG A 155 -5.23 -10.20 9.65
N ASN A 156 -6.15 -9.28 9.95
CA ASN A 156 -7.20 -9.52 10.95
C ASN A 156 -8.15 -10.64 10.49
N LEU A 157 -8.51 -10.67 9.22
CA LEU A 157 -9.34 -11.75 8.65
C LEU A 157 -8.61 -13.10 8.67
N ALA A 158 -7.29 -13.09 8.57
CA ALA A 158 -6.44 -14.28 8.53
C ALA A 158 -6.05 -14.83 9.92
N LEU A 159 -6.45 -14.18 11.03
CA LEU A 159 -5.95 -14.53 12.38
C LEU A 159 -6.08 -16.01 12.73
N ASP A 160 -7.22 -16.63 12.43
CA ASP A 160 -7.45 -18.06 12.69
C ASP A 160 -6.56 -18.97 11.82
N ALA A 161 -6.37 -18.60 10.55
CA ALA A 161 -5.49 -19.32 9.64
C ALA A 161 -4.01 -19.19 10.06
N ILE A 162 -3.61 -18.00 10.50
CA ILE A 162 -2.28 -17.73 11.05
C ILE A 162 -2.07 -18.54 12.35
N ALA A 163 -3.04 -18.55 13.26
CA ALA A 163 -2.95 -19.30 14.51
C ALA A 163 -2.85 -20.82 14.27
N THR A 164 -3.60 -21.35 13.30
CA THR A 164 -3.52 -22.77 12.94
C THR A 164 -2.21 -23.14 12.26
N LEU A 165 -1.64 -22.28 11.40
CA LEU A 165 -0.30 -22.49 10.85
C LEU A 165 0.77 -22.43 11.93
N HIS A 166 0.69 -21.46 12.84
CA HIS A 166 1.61 -21.36 13.97
C HIS A 166 1.60 -22.64 14.80
N ALA A 167 0.40 -23.13 15.17
CA ALA A 167 0.28 -24.38 15.91
C ALA A 167 0.95 -25.55 15.19
N LYS A 168 0.73 -25.71 13.87
CA LYS A 168 1.36 -26.78 13.08
C LYS A 168 2.88 -26.69 13.10
N ILE A 169 3.43 -25.50 12.83
CA ILE A 169 4.88 -25.29 12.73
C ILE A 169 5.57 -25.57 14.07
N PHE A 170 5.02 -25.05 15.17
CA PHE A 170 5.66 -25.18 16.48
C PHE A 170 5.33 -26.50 17.21
N THR A 171 4.41 -27.32 16.70
CA THR A 171 4.25 -28.72 17.14
C THR A 171 5.36 -29.63 16.64
N ASN A 172 5.81 -29.46 15.38
CA ASN A 172 6.93 -30.20 14.79
C ASN A 172 7.98 -29.24 14.18
N PRO A 173 8.77 -28.53 15.01
CA PRO A 173 9.69 -27.53 14.51
C PRO A 173 10.79 -28.07 13.59
N GLN A 174 11.14 -29.36 13.71
CA GLN A 174 12.23 -29.98 12.92
C GLN A 174 11.86 -30.25 11.46
N GLU A 175 10.56 -30.25 11.13
CA GLU A 175 10.07 -30.54 9.77
C GLU A 175 9.92 -29.28 8.92
N HIS A 176 10.21 -28.10 9.48
CA HIS A 176 9.96 -26.82 8.85
C HIS A 176 11.24 -25.98 8.75
N ASN A 177 11.38 -25.30 7.62
CA ASN A 177 12.47 -24.37 7.37
C ASN A 177 11.95 -22.91 7.42
N PRO A 178 12.73 -21.93 7.92
CA PRO A 178 12.36 -20.51 7.86
C PRO A 178 11.93 -20.00 6.47
N GLN A 179 12.46 -20.55 5.37
CA GLN A 179 12.02 -20.17 4.02
C GLN A 179 10.58 -20.63 3.72
N GLU A 180 10.24 -21.85 4.09
CA GLU A 180 8.88 -22.41 3.91
C GLU A 180 7.85 -21.61 4.70
N ILE A 181 8.21 -21.14 5.91
CA ILE A 181 7.35 -20.25 6.71
C ILE A 181 7.04 -18.98 5.93
N LYS A 182 8.05 -18.34 5.34
CA LYS A 182 7.88 -17.10 4.57
C LYS A 182 6.98 -17.33 3.36
N GLU A 183 7.15 -18.45 2.64
CA GLU A 183 6.31 -18.82 1.50
C GLU A 183 4.86 -19.10 1.90
N GLN A 184 4.63 -19.87 2.96
CA GLN A 184 3.29 -20.15 3.46
C GLN A 184 2.58 -18.88 3.94
N MET A 185 3.30 -17.98 4.60
CA MET A 185 2.77 -16.69 5.04
C MET A 185 2.45 -15.77 3.86
N ALA A 186 3.28 -15.71 2.82
CA ALA A 186 3.01 -14.95 1.61
C ALA A 186 1.81 -15.51 0.83
N ALA A 187 1.67 -16.84 0.77
CA ALA A 187 0.50 -17.48 0.16
C ALA A 187 -0.79 -17.19 0.93
N LEU A 188 -0.73 -17.15 2.28
CA LEU A 188 -1.85 -16.70 3.10
C LEU A 188 -2.20 -15.24 2.83
N GLU A 189 -1.21 -14.36 2.80
CA GLU A 189 -1.42 -12.93 2.53
C GLU A 189 -2.15 -12.73 1.20
N ALA A 190 -1.64 -13.32 0.11
CA ALA A 190 -2.25 -13.23 -1.21
C ALA A 190 -3.70 -13.77 -1.22
N LYS A 191 -3.96 -14.89 -0.52
CA LYS A 191 -5.30 -15.45 -0.41
C LYS A 191 -6.27 -14.51 0.27
N PHE A 192 -5.88 -13.93 1.42
CA PHE A 192 -6.77 -13.05 2.18
C PHE A 192 -6.90 -11.65 1.58
N GLN A 193 -5.87 -11.14 0.91
CA GLN A 193 -5.98 -9.94 0.06
C GLN A 193 -6.99 -10.15 -1.07
N GLY A 194 -6.94 -11.31 -1.75
CA GLY A 194 -7.91 -11.65 -2.79
C GLY A 194 -9.35 -11.71 -2.26
N ILE A 195 -9.57 -12.30 -1.08
CA ILE A 195 -10.89 -12.33 -0.42
C ILE A 195 -11.37 -10.91 -0.11
N LEU A 196 -10.50 -10.07 0.44
CA LEU A 196 -10.85 -8.70 0.83
C LEU A 196 -11.16 -7.82 -0.38
N GLN A 197 -10.35 -7.91 -1.44
CA GLN A 197 -10.62 -7.22 -2.71
C GLN A 197 -11.94 -7.69 -3.33
N ALA A 198 -12.24 -8.98 -3.27
CA ALA A 198 -13.52 -9.51 -3.75
C ALA A 198 -14.71 -8.98 -2.94
N GLN A 199 -14.59 -8.92 -1.60
CA GLN A 199 -15.62 -8.32 -0.74
C GLN A 199 -15.83 -6.84 -1.03
N GLN A 200 -14.75 -6.06 -1.14
CA GLN A 200 -14.82 -4.63 -1.47
C GLN A 200 -15.43 -4.39 -2.87
N ALA A 201 -15.05 -5.20 -3.85
CA ALA A 201 -15.62 -5.12 -5.19
C ALA A 201 -17.12 -5.46 -5.19
N GLN A 202 -17.54 -6.47 -4.42
CA GLN A 202 -18.96 -6.80 -4.26
C GLN A 202 -19.75 -5.68 -3.55
N GLU A 203 -19.21 -5.10 -2.48
CA GLU A 203 -19.83 -3.99 -1.77
C GLU A 203 -19.95 -2.75 -2.67
N GLN A 204 -18.91 -2.41 -3.41
CA GLN A 204 -18.94 -1.32 -4.38
C GLN A 204 -19.99 -1.57 -5.47
N GLN A 205 -20.03 -2.77 -6.05
CA GLN A 205 -21.04 -3.12 -7.05
C GLN A 205 -22.47 -3.05 -6.49
N ALA A 206 -22.67 -3.49 -5.25
CA ALA A 206 -23.96 -3.40 -4.58
C ALA A 206 -24.38 -1.95 -4.33
N LEU A 207 -23.45 -1.11 -3.87
CA LEU A 207 -23.70 0.32 -3.64
C LEU A 207 -23.98 1.07 -4.95
N GLU A 208 -23.21 0.79 -6.00
CA GLU A 208 -23.43 1.33 -7.35
C GLU A 208 -24.79 0.90 -7.91
N ALA A 209 -25.18 -0.36 -7.71
CA ALA A 209 -26.49 -0.86 -8.13
C ALA A 209 -27.63 -0.17 -7.35
N GLN A 210 -27.49 -0.01 -6.04
CA GLN A 210 -28.46 0.70 -5.20
C GLN A 210 -28.59 2.17 -5.62
N TYR A 211 -27.47 2.87 -5.79
CA TYR A 211 -27.47 4.27 -6.23
C TYR A 211 -28.05 4.44 -7.64
N LYS A 212 -27.75 3.51 -8.56
CA LYS A 212 -28.36 3.48 -9.89
C LYS A 212 -29.88 3.32 -9.81
N GLN A 213 -30.37 2.43 -8.94
CA GLN A 213 -31.82 2.26 -8.71
C GLN A 213 -32.45 3.54 -8.15
N GLU A 214 -31.83 4.17 -7.16
CA GLU A 214 -32.33 5.41 -6.55
C GLU A 214 -32.42 6.55 -7.58
N LEU A 215 -31.43 6.70 -8.46
CA LEU A 215 -31.47 7.69 -9.55
C LEU A 215 -32.60 7.41 -10.55
N LEU A 216 -32.81 6.13 -10.91
CA LEU A 216 -33.89 5.72 -11.81
C LEU A 216 -35.26 6.00 -11.22
N GLU A 217 -35.46 5.74 -9.92
CA GLU A 217 -36.71 6.02 -9.22
C GLU A 217 -36.98 7.54 -9.13
N LYS A 218 -35.99 8.33 -8.71
CA LYS A 218 -36.15 9.78 -8.52
C LYS A 218 -36.46 10.53 -9.82
N HIS A 219 -35.89 10.11 -10.95
CA HIS A 219 -36.05 10.80 -12.23
C HIS A 219 -36.90 10.02 -13.25
N GLN A 220 -37.69 9.04 -12.81
CA GLN A 220 -38.47 8.15 -13.68
C GLN A 220 -39.34 8.89 -14.70
N ALA A 221 -39.94 10.01 -14.31
CA ALA A 221 -40.84 10.79 -15.18
C ALA A 221 -40.13 11.51 -16.34
N ASN A 222 -38.83 11.81 -16.19
CA ASN A 222 -38.05 12.60 -17.15
C ASN A 222 -36.99 11.76 -17.87
N LEU A 223 -36.82 10.50 -17.49
CA LEU A 223 -35.86 9.57 -18.08
C LEU A 223 -36.52 8.76 -19.21
N PRO A 224 -35.81 8.52 -20.33
CA PRO A 224 -36.32 7.70 -21.42
C PRO A 224 -36.41 6.21 -21.01
N ALA A 225 -37.30 5.44 -21.64
CA ALA A 225 -37.54 4.02 -21.30
C ALA A 225 -36.29 3.12 -21.36
N HIS A 226 -35.28 3.48 -22.17
CA HIS A 226 -34.01 2.76 -22.26
C HIS A 226 -32.99 3.15 -21.16
N ALA A 227 -33.36 4.01 -20.20
CA ALA A 227 -32.45 4.50 -19.17
C ALA A 227 -31.94 3.40 -18.23
N THR A 228 -32.69 2.31 -18.07
CA THR A 228 -32.32 1.13 -17.27
C THR A 228 -31.06 0.42 -17.79
N LEU A 229 -30.79 0.51 -19.10
CA LEU A 229 -29.67 -0.15 -19.78
C LEU A 229 -28.37 0.67 -19.75
N LEU A 230 -28.42 1.92 -19.28
CA LEU A 230 -27.24 2.81 -19.24
C LEU A 230 -26.27 2.40 -18.12
N SER A 231 -24.99 2.70 -18.29
CA SER A 231 -24.02 2.65 -17.19
C SER A 231 -24.31 3.74 -16.13
N LEU A 232 -23.77 3.59 -14.92
CA LEU A 232 -23.95 4.55 -13.84
C LEU A 232 -23.48 5.96 -14.22
N ALA A 233 -22.31 6.06 -14.87
CA ALA A 233 -21.75 7.33 -15.33
C ALA A 233 -22.63 8.01 -16.39
N GLU A 234 -23.15 7.25 -17.36
CA GLU A 234 -24.04 7.77 -18.40
C GLU A 234 -25.39 8.20 -17.82
N LEU A 235 -25.92 7.45 -16.85
CA LEU A 235 -27.15 7.81 -16.16
C LEU A 235 -26.99 9.10 -15.35
N GLN A 236 -25.90 9.23 -14.59
CA GLN A 236 -25.56 10.47 -13.86
C GLN A 236 -25.46 11.67 -14.80
N ALA A 237 -24.78 11.53 -15.94
CA ALA A 237 -24.66 12.61 -16.92
C ALA A 237 -26.02 13.03 -17.51
N LYS A 238 -26.95 12.08 -17.72
CA LYS A 238 -28.31 12.40 -18.17
C LYS A 238 -29.12 13.09 -17.08
N VAL A 239 -29.03 12.61 -15.83
CA VAL A 239 -29.71 13.24 -14.68
C VAL A 239 -29.23 14.67 -14.50
N GLN A 240 -27.91 14.93 -14.55
CA GLN A 240 -27.36 16.28 -14.48
C GLN A 240 -27.90 17.20 -15.57
N LYS A 241 -28.03 16.71 -16.82
CA LYS A 241 -28.64 17.49 -17.91
C LYS A 241 -30.12 17.81 -17.64
N ILE A 242 -30.86 16.87 -17.06
CA ILE A 242 -32.27 17.08 -16.69
C ILE A 242 -32.37 18.14 -15.58
N GLU A 243 -31.56 18.02 -14.52
CA GLU A 243 -31.52 18.99 -13.42
C GLU A 243 -31.12 20.38 -13.92
N GLN A 244 -30.10 20.49 -14.77
CA GLN A 244 -29.70 21.76 -15.37
C GLN A 244 -30.79 22.37 -16.24
N ALA A 245 -31.50 21.55 -17.03
CA ALA A 245 -32.62 22.03 -17.84
C ALA A 245 -33.80 22.50 -16.96
N GLN A 246 -34.05 21.83 -15.83
CA GLN A 246 -35.07 22.24 -14.86
C GLN A 246 -34.69 23.53 -14.14
N MET A 247 -33.43 23.68 -13.72
CA MET A 247 -32.92 24.91 -13.10
C MET A 247 -33.04 26.09 -14.05
N LYS A 248 -32.59 25.95 -15.31
CA LYS A 248 -32.75 27.00 -16.33
C LYS A 248 -34.20 27.40 -16.54
N LYS A 249 -35.10 26.42 -16.69
CA LYS A 249 -36.55 26.70 -16.81
C LYS A 249 -37.10 27.45 -15.59
N ALA A 250 -36.62 27.14 -14.38
CA ALA A 250 -37.05 27.83 -13.17
C ALA A 250 -36.49 29.26 -13.10
N GLU A 251 -35.25 29.48 -13.53
CA GLU A 251 -34.64 30.82 -13.67
C GLU A 251 -35.39 31.66 -14.70
N ASP A 252 -35.63 31.12 -15.90
CA ASP A 252 -36.38 31.76 -16.99
C ASP A 252 -37.81 32.13 -16.53
N GLU A 253 -38.46 31.25 -15.78
CA GLU A 253 -39.77 31.51 -15.19
C GLU A 253 -39.77 32.62 -14.15
N ALA A 254 -38.70 32.71 -13.34
CA ALA A 254 -38.53 33.79 -12.37
C ALA A 254 -38.33 35.14 -13.08
N VAL A 255 -37.51 35.17 -14.13
CA VAL A 255 -37.32 36.35 -14.99
C VAL A 255 -38.63 36.77 -15.62
N ARG A 256 -39.40 35.83 -16.19
CA ARG A 256 -40.72 36.08 -16.77
C ARG A 256 -41.69 36.72 -15.77
N LYS A 257 -41.72 36.24 -14.53
CA LYS A 257 -42.59 36.79 -13.47
C LYS A 257 -42.23 38.23 -13.11
N GLU A 258 -40.94 38.54 -12.95
CA GLU A 258 -40.51 39.92 -12.68
C GLU A 258 -40.76 40.84 -13.89
N MET A 259 -40.57 40.37 -15.12
CA MET A 259 -40.93 41.13 -16.33
C MET A 259 -42.44 41.42 -16.42
N VAL A 260 -43.29 40.43 -16.19
CA VAL A 260 -44.76 40.61 -16.19
C VAL A 260 -45.18 41.62 -15.13
N LYS A 261 -44.56 41.59 -13.95
CA LYS A 261 -44.79 42.54 -12.87
C LYS A 261 -44.36 43.96 -13.24
N ALA A 262 -43.20 44.12 -13.88
CA ALA A 262 -42.72 45.41 -14.40
C ALA A 262 -43.66 46.00 -15.46
N VAL A 263 -44.12 45.18 -16.41
CA VAL A 263 -45.10 45.57 -17.44
C VAL A 263 -46.42 45.99 -16.81
N TYR A 264 -46.92 45.21 -15.86
CA TYR A 264 -48.16 45.49 -15.14
C TYR A 264 -48.11 46.84 -14.39
N GLN A 265 -47.01 47.10 -13.65
CA GLN A 265 -46.81 48.36 -12.93
C GLN A 265 -46.66 49.56 -13.86
N SER A 266 -45.91 49.42 -14.95
CA SER A 266 -45.67 50.50 -15.91
C SER A 266 -46.96 50.93 -16.62
N LEU A 267 -47.82 49.98 -16.99
CA LEU A 267 -49.12 50.28 -17.60
C LEU A 267 -50.10 50.97 -16.63
N GLN A 268 -50.08 50.59 -15.35
CA GLN A 268 -50.86 51.28 -14.31
C GLN A 268 -50.37 52.73 -14.12
N GLN A 269 -49.06 52.96 -14.06
CA GLN A 269 -48.48 54.31 -13.90
C GLN A 269 -48.75 55.21 -15.12
N ALA A 270 -48.88 54.63 -16.32
CA ALA A 270 -49.28 55.35 -17.53
C ALA A 270 -50.81 55.61 -17.60
N GLY A 271 -51.58 55.16 -16.61
CA GLY A 271 -53.01 55.43 -16.50
C GLY A 271 -53.90 54.47 -17.29
N PHE A 272 -53.40 53.28 -17.66
CA PHE A 272 -54.23 52.22 -18.22
C PHE A 272 -54.92 51.41 -17.12
N SER A 273 -56.13 50.93 -17.40
CA SER A 273 -56.81 49.90 -16.60
C SER A 273 -56.34 48.53 -17.09
N VAL A 274 -55.49 47.87 -16.29
CA VAL A 274 -54.82 46.61 -16.64
C VAL A 274 -55.62 45.41 -16.15
N GLN A 275 -55.91 44.47 -17.05
CA GLN A 275 -56.54 43.19 -16.72
C GLN A 275 -55.53 42.21 -16.11
N ALA A 276 -56.02 41.22 -15.36
CA ALA A 276 -55.15 40.19 -14.76
C ALA A 276 -54.38 39.41 -15.85
N PRO A 277 -53.06 39.14 -15.66
CA PRO A 277 -52.28 38.36 -16.62
C PRO A 277 -52.90 36.98 -16.85
N THR A 278 -53.04 36.58 -18.11
CA THR A 278 -53.58 35.27 -18.49
C THR A 278 -52.49 34.45 -19.18
N LEU A 279 -52.34 33.18 -18.79
CA LEU A 279 -51.41 32.24 -19.44
C LEU A 279 -52.10 31.57 -20.61
N ASP A 280 -51.47 31.58 -21.77
CA ASP A 280 -51.86 30.78 -22.93
C ASP A 280 -51.09 29.44 -22.92
N PRO A 281 -51.75 28.31 -22.58
CA PRO A 281 -51.07 27.02 -22.37
C PRO A 281 -50.58 26.37 -23.66
N GLU A 282 -51.04 26.80 -24.84
CA GLU A 282 -50.58 26.22 -26.12
C GLU A 282 -49.26 26.82 -26.60
N LYS A 283 -48.93 28.03 -26.17
CA LYS A 283 -47.74 28.78 -26.63
C LYS A 283 -46.78 29.17 -25.52
N ASP A 284 -47.09 28.82 -24.26
CA ASP A 284 -46.36 29.23 -23.06
C ASP A 284 -46.11 30.76 -22.99
N LEU A 285 -47.11 31.54 -23.45
CA LEU A 285 -47.06 33.00 -23.47
C LEU A 285 -47.92 33.58 -22.34
N VAL A 286 -47.38 34.54 -21.59
CA VAL A 286 -48.16 35.33 -20.62
C VAL A 286 -48.66 36.59 -21.32
N ILE A 287 -49.98 36.75 -21.38
CA ILE A 287 -50.64 37.88 -22.04
C ILE A 287 -51.16 38.85 -20.99
N VAL A 288 -50.70 40.11 -21.05
CA VAL A 288 -51.20 41.24 -20.26
C VAL A 288 -51.99 42.16 -21.18
N ARG A 289 -53.26 42.41 -20.85
CA ARG A 289 -54.15 43.30 -21.62
C ARG A 289 -54.46 44.54 -20.79
N ALA A 290 -54.38 45.72 -21.40
CA ALA A 290 -54.65 46.98 -20.75
C ALA A 290 -55.52 47.86 -21.66
N MET A 291 -56.43 48.63 -21.07
CA MET A 291 -57.37 49.49 -21.80
C MET A 291 -57.50 50.86 -21.13
N ARG A 292 -57.73 51.89 -21.93
CA ARG A 292 -57.96 53.27 -21.47
C ARG A 292 -59.42 53.68 -21.73
N ALA A 293 -59.91 54.67 -20.98
CA ALA A 293 -61.31 55.13 -21.04
C ALA A 293 -61.75 55.65 -22.42
N ASN A 294 -60.80 56.02 -23.29
CA ASN A 294 -61.02 56.46 -24.67
C ASN A 294 -61.10 55.31 -25.69
N GLY A 295 -61.03 54.05 -25.27
CA GLY A 295 -61.10 52.89 -26.15
C GLY A 295 -59.75 52.33 -26.61
N ALA A 296 -58.64 53.01 -26.33
CA ALA A 296 -57.30 52.56 -26.68
C ALA A 296 -56.89 51.31 -25.89
N GLN A 297 -56.28 50.34 -26.57
CA GLN A 297 -55.91 49.04 -26.02
C GLN A 297 -54.41 48.75 -26.20
N ALA A 298 -53.80 48.15 -25.19
CA ALA A 298 -52.42 47.67 -25.25
C ALA A 298 -52.37 46.20 -24.81
N GLN A 299 -51.66 45.38 -25.58
CA GLN A 299 -51.48 43.97 -25.32
C GLN A 299 -49.98 43.65 -25.31
N PHE A 300 -49.50 43.09 -24.21
CA PHE A 300 -48.12 42.61 -24.05
C PHE A 300 -48.14 41.09 -23.94
N ARG A 301 -47.21 40.43 -24.61
CA ARG A 301 -47.01 38.98 -24.61
C ARG A 301 -45.57 38.70 -24.20
N VAL A 302 -45.38 38.03 -23.08
CA VAL A 302 -44.08 37.68 -22.52
C VAL A 302 -43.83 36.19 -22.72
N SER A 303 -42.73 35.84 -23.38
CA SER A 303 -42.30 34.45 -23.61
C SER A 303 -41.44 33.92 -22.45
N LEU A 304 -41.24 32.60 -22.37
CA LEU A 304 -40.33 31.98 -21.39
C LEU A 304 -38.90 32.50 -21.51
N ASP A 305 -38.42 32.73 -22.73
CA ASP A 305 -37.06 33.24 -23.00
C ASP A 305 -36.89 34.74 -22.68
N GLY A 306 -37.87 35.38 -22.04
CA GLY A 306 -37.84 36.82 -21.70
C GLY A 306 -38.14 37.77 -22.84
N VAL A 307 -38.49 37.27 -24.04
CA VAL A 307 -38.86 38.12 -25.19
C VAL A 307 -40.25 38.72 -24.99
N LEU A 308 -40.30 40.06 -24.99
CA LEU A 308 -41.50 40.87 -24.86
C LEU A 308 -42.02 41.32 -26.25
N ASN A 309 -43.22 40.87 -26.62
CA ASN A 309 -43.92 41.35 -27.81
C ASN A 309 -45.10 42.22 -27.39
N TYR A 310 -45.24 43.42 -27.95
CA TYR A 310 -46.34 44.33 -27.61
C TYR A 310 -47.15 44.74 -28.85
N ARG A 311 -48.40 45.11 -28.61
CA ARG A 311 -49.35 45.57 -29.64
C ARG A 311 -50.26 46.65 -29.06
N PHE A 312 -50.33 47.79 -29.73
CA PHE A 312 -51.22 48.90 -29.39
C PHE A 312 -52.30 49.02 -30.47
N ASP A 313 -53.57 48.95 -30.09
CA ASP A 313 -54.74 48.96 -30.98
C ASP A 313 -55.73 50.07 -30.57
N HIS A 314 -56.60 50.51 -31.50
CA HIS A 314 -57.67 51.51 -31.29
C HIS A 314 -57.19 52.91 -30.88
N TYR A 315 -56.13 53.40 -31.51
CA TYR A 315 -55.66 54.79 -31.39
C TYR A 315 -56.14 55.64 -32.58
N GLU A 316 -56.60 56.86 -32.30
CA GLU A 316 -56.93 57.86 -33.33
C GLU A 316 -55.76 58.85 -33.51
N GLY A 317 -55.23 58.97 -34.73
CA GLY A 317 -54.11 59.87 -35.07
C GLY A 317 -52.76 59.51 -34.41
N LYS A 318 -51.92 60.52 -34.12
CA LYS A 318 -50.57 60.37 -33.53
C LYS A 318 -50.56 60.02 -32.03
N ALA A 319 -51.72 59.78 -31.42
CA ALA A 319 -51.83 59.47 -29.99
C ALA A 319 -51.13 58.15 -29.60
N CYS A 320 -50.99 57.21 -30.54
CA CYS A 320 -50.28 55.95 -30.32
C CYS A 320 -48.79 56.16 -29.98
N LYS A 321 -48.12 57.07 -30.69
CA LYS A 321 -46.69 57.37 -30.51
C LYS A 321 -46.43 57.98 -29.13
N ALA A 322 -47.31 58.89 -28.66
CA ALA A 322 -47.17 59.52 -27.34
C ALA A 322 -47.30 58.52 -26.17
N ASP A 323 -48.22 57.57 -26.25
CA ASP A 323 -48.38 56.55 -25.21
C ASP A 323 -47.26 55.48 -25.27
N MET A 324 -46.74 55.17 -26.47
CA MET A 324 -45.53 54.35 -26.64
C MET A 324 -44.29 55.03 -26.03
N ASP A 325 -44.07 56.31 -26.33
CA ASP A 325 -42.97 57.13 -25.80
C ASP A 325 -43.06 57.33 -24.27
N GLN A 326 -44.23 57.13 -23.67
CA GLN A 326 -44.39 57.22 -22.22
C GLN A 326 -44.14 55.88 -21.51
N VAL A 327 -44.50 54.76 -22.14
CA VAL A 327 -44.46 53.41 -21.53
C VAL A 327 -43.12 52.71 -21.81
N LEU A 328 -42.62 52.78 -23.04
CA LEU A 328 -41.42 52.04 -23.45
C LEU A 328 -40.14 52.54 -22.75
N PRO A 329 -39.87 53.87 -22.63
CA PRO A 329 -38.68 54.34 -21.93
C PRO A 329 -38.71 54.03 -20.43
N LYS A 330 -39.87 54.05 -19.79
CA LYS A 330 -40.01 53.70 -18.36
C LYS A 330 -39.75 52.21 -18.10
N LEU A 331 -40.13 51.34 -19.04
CA LEU A 331 -39.82 49.91 -18.96
C LEU A 331 -38.31 49.65 -19.07
N SER A 332 -37.62 50.40 -19.93
CA SER A 332 -36.17 50.32 -20.07
C SER A 332 -35.42 50.97 -18.88
N GLU A 333 -35.82 52.17 -18.46
CA GLU A 333 -35.12 52.96 -17.44
C GLU A 333 -35.32 52.45 -16.01
N VAL A 334 -36.56 52.08 -15.64
CA VAL A 334 -36.89 51.69 -14.25
C VAL A 334 -36.65 50.21 -13.99
N TYR A 335 -36.81 49.37 -15.01
CA TYR A 335 -36.78 47.92 -14.87
C TYR A 335 -35.70 47.22 -15.71
N GLY A 336 -34.87 47.98 -16.44
CA GLY A 336 -33.72 47.44 -17.19
C GLY A 336 -34.11 46.50 -18.32
N VAL A 337 -35.31 46.66 -18.91
CA VAL A 337 -35.77 45.83 -20.03
C VAL A 337 -35.10 46.32 -21.31
N ASP A 338 -34.18 45.52 -21.85
CA ASP A 338 -33.58 45.76 -23.16
C ASP A 338 -34.62 45.50 -24.27
N LEU A 339 -35.15 46.58 -24.83
CA LEU A 339 -36.02 46.53 -26.01
C LEU A 339 -35.12 46.26 -27.22
N GLY A 340 -35.29 45.12 -27.88
CA GLY A 340 -34.59 44.79 -29.13
C GLY A 340 -34.98 45.72 -30.30
N GLU A 341 -34.44 45.47 -31.49
CA GLU A 341 -34.75 46.27 -32.69
C GLU A 341 -36.27 46.39 -32.92
N GLU A 342 -36.77 47.63 -32.90
CA GLU A 342 -38.17 47.93 -33.13
C GLU A 342 -38.57 47.53 -34.55
N ARG A 343 -39.36 46.46 -34.68
CA ARG A 343 -39.89 46.01 -35.96
C ARG A 343 -41.36 46.41 -36.09
N VAL A 344 -41.61 47.52 -36.76
CA VAL A 344 -42.97 47.96 -37.10
C VAL A 344 -43.50 47.12 -38.26
N ILE A 345 -44.46 46.24 -37.98
CA ILE A 345 -45.03 45.31 -38.97
C ILE A 345 -46.14 45.99 -39.81
N TRP A 346 -46.73 47.06 -39.30
CA TRP A 346 -47.75 47.86 -39.98
C TRP A 346 -47.92 49.23 -39.29
N GLU A 347 -47.89 50.31 -40.06
CA GLU A 347 -48.10 51.69 -39.57
C GLU A 347 -49.37 52.27 -40.22
N ASN A 348 -50.12 53.09 -39.48
CA ASN A 348 -51.40 53.62 -39.94
C ASN A 348 -51.19 54.55 -41.17
N PRO A 349 -51.84 54.30 -42.32
CA PRO A 349 -51.57 55.01 -43.58
C PRO A 349 -51.92 56.51 -43.60
N ASP A 350 -52.54 57.06 -42.55
CA ASP A 350 -52.84 58.49 -42.41
C ASP A 350 -51.59 59.36 -42.11
N ASP A 351 -50.44 58.76 -41.78
CA ASP A 351 -49.20 59.45 -41.38
C ASP A 351 -48.24 59.79 -42.54
N LEU A 352 -48.61 59.53 -43.80
CA LEU A 352 -47.81 59.92 -44.98
C LEU A 352 -48.12 61.35 -45.43
N ASP A 353 -47.26 62.29 -45.05
CA ASP A 353 -47.28 63.67 -45.52
C ASP A 353 -47.22 63.76 -47.06
N LYS A 354 -48.26 64.37 -47.63
CA LYS A 354 -48.39 64.72 -49.06
C LYS A 354 -47.34 65.74 -49.47
N CYS A 355 -46.11 65.35 -49.84
CA CYS A 355 -45.18 66.24 -50.53
C CYS A 355 -44.12 65.48 -51.35
N ALA A 356 -44.43 65.21 -52.62
CA ALA A 356 -43.43 65.07 -53.67
C ALA A 356 -44.01 65.62 -54.99
N PHE A 357 -44.02 66.95 -55.12
CA PHE A 357 -44.25 67.60 -56.41
C PHE A 357 -42.98 67.53 -57.25
N VAL A 358 -43.05 66.92 -58.43
CA VAL A 358 -42.00 67.02 -59.45
C VAL A 358 -42.14 68.39 -60.14
N ASP A 359 -41.14 69.25 -59.98
CA ASP A 359 -41.11 70.58 -60.61
C ASP A 359 -40.91 70.45 -62.13
N GLN A 360 -41.93 70.78 -62.91
CA GLN A 360 -42.00 70.58 -64.37
C GLN A 360 -40.92 71.35 -65.16
N ARG A 361 -40.18 72.26 -64.52
CA ARG A 361 -39.14 73.10 -65.16
C ARG A 361 -37.83 72.36 -65.44
N TYR A 362 -37.57 71.22 -64.79
CA TYR A 362 -36.32 70.48 -64.94
C TYR A 362 -36.30 69.52 -66.14
N GLY A 363 -37.36 69.51 -66.96
CA GLY A 363 -37.47 68.63 -68.12
C GLY A 363 -37.22 67.15 -67.80
N GLY A 364 -36.91 66.34 -68.82
CA GLY A 364 -36.69 64.90 -68.67
C GLY A 364 -35.61 64.50 -67.65
N ARG A 365 -34.69 65.41 -67.30
CA ARG A 365 -33.62 65.17 -66.31
C ARG A 365 -34.12 65.14 -64.87
N GLY A 366 -35.12 65.95 -64.52
CA GLY A 366 -35.69 65.96 -63.17
C GLY A 366 -36.46 64.68 -62.86
N ILE A 367 -37.24 64.19 -63.82
CA ILE A 367 -37.96 62.92 -63.72
C ILE A 367 -36.99 61.75 -63.65
N LEU A 368 -35.92 61.78 -64.46
CA LEU A 368 -34.89 60.75 -64.42
C LEU A 368 -34.23 60.69 -63.03
N ASN A 369 -33.89 61.83 -62.44
CA ASN A 369 -33.21 61.86 -61.13
C ASN A 369 -34.08 61.29 -60.00
N VAL A 370 -35.38 61.59 -60.01
CA VAL A 370 -36.36 61.05 -59.05
C VAL A 370 -36.55 59.54 -59.26
N LEU A 371 -36.63 59.08 -60.52
CA LEU A 371 -36.67 57.65 -60.84
C LEU A 371 -35.38 56.94 -60.43
N THR A 372 -34.21 57.58 -60.59
CA THR A 372 -32.95 57.00 -60.16
C THR A 372 -32.94 56.83 -58.64
N GLN A 373 -33.22 57.89 -57.88
CA GLN A 373 -33.17 57.85 -56.41
C GLN A 373 -34.21 56.93 -55.76
N HIS A 374 -35.44 56.91 -56.25
CA HIS A 374 -36.54 56.22 -55.57
C HIS A 374 -36.90 54.85 -56.16
N LEU A 375 -36.41 54.53 -57.36
CA LEU A 375 -36.70 53.26 -58.02
C LEU A 375 -35.43 52.49 -58.37
N MET A 376 -34.45 53.12 -59.01
CA MET A 376 -33.27 52.39 -59.52
C MET A 376 -32.22 52.13 -58.44
N ASP A 377 -31.91 53.10 -57.58
CA ASP A 377 -30.89 52.95 -56.53
C ASP A 377 -31.31 51.90 -55.49
N PRO A 378 -32.55 51.88 -54.95
CA PRO A 378 -32.99 50.82 -54.03
C PRO A 378 -33.04 49.43 -54.69
N LEU A 379 -33.42 49.37 -55.97
CA LEU A 379 -33.43 48.12 -56.73
C LEU A 379 -32.00 47.60 -56.97
N ALA A 380 -31.07 48.49 -57.28
CA ALA A 380 -29.66 48.15 -57.42
C ALA A 380 -29.07 47.66 -56.09
N GLU A 381 -29.35 48.35 -54.97
CA GLU A 381 -28.89 47.94 -53.64
C GLU A 381 -29.46 46.57 -53.22
N PHE A 382 -30.75 46.32 -53.49
CA PHE A 382 -31.37 45.01 -53.28
C PHE A 382 -30.69 43.91 -54.10
N LEU A 383 -30.44 44.17 -55.39
CA LEU A 383 -29.73 43.23 -56.26
C LEU A 383 -28.30 43.00 -55.77
N PHE A 384 -27.55 44.03 -55.39
CA PHE A 384 -26.17 43.85 -54.89
C PHE A 384 -26.11 43.10 -53.55
N THR A 385 -27.11 43.31 -52.68
CA THR A 385 -27.16 42.64 -51.36
C THR A 385 -27.55 41.15 -51.49
N HIS A 386 -28.40 40.81 -52.46
CA HIS A 386 -28.96 39.45 -52.60
C HIS A 386 -28.41 38.64 -53.79
N ALA A 387 -27.65 39.23 -54.71
CA ALA A 387 -27.12 38.55 -55.90
C ALA A 387 -25.71 37.97 -55.75
N THR A 388 -25.22 37.77 -54.54
CA THR A 388 -23.97 37.03 -54.28
C THR A 388 -24.07 35.54 -54.66
N ASP A 389 -25.28 34.97 -54.69
CA ASP A 389 -25.54 33.62 -55.20
C ASP A 389 -26.45 33.64 -56.44
N LYS A 390 -25.83 33.49 -57.63
CA LYS A 390 -26.50 33.51 -58.94
C LYS A 390 -27.60 32.43 -59.09
N GLN A 391 -27.59 31.41 -58.24
CA GLN A 391 -28.59 30.32 -58.21
C GLN A 391 -29.89 30.69 -57.46
N VAL A 392 -29.87 31.67 -56.55
CA VAL A 392 -31.04 32.01 -55.72
C VAL A 392 -32.06 32.87 -56.47
N LEU A 393 -31.61 33.59 -57.51
CA LEU A 393 -32.42 34.54 -58.28
C LEU A 393 -32.77 34.07 -59.70
N SER A 394 -32.19 32.95 -60.20
CA SER A 394 -32.50 32.47 -61.54
C SER A 394 -33.93 31.93 -61.63
N GLY A 395 -34.73 32.47 -62.55
CA GLY A 395 -36.12 32.06 -62.76
C GLY A 395 -37.14 32.69 -61.79
N ARG A 396 -36.73 33.73 -61.03
CA ARG A 396 -37.63 34.52 -60.18
C ARG A 396 -37.84 35.90 -60.79
N THR A 397 -39.08 36.37 -60.76
CA THR A 397 -39.47 37.70 -61.25
C THR A 397 -39.47 38.69 -60.10
N ILE A 398 -38.80 39.82 -60.24
CA ILE A 398 -38.85 40.90 -59.24
C ILE A 398 -40.09 41.73 -59.54
N GLN A 399 -41.04 41.73 -58.61
CA GLN A 399 -42.22 42.56 -58.69
C GLN A 399 -42.03 43.86 -57.89
N VAL A 400 -42.05 44.99 -58.59
CA VAL A 400 -42.05 46.30 -57.96
C VAL A 400 -43.48 46.84 -57.93
N VAL A 401 -44.01 47.05 -56.72
CA VAL A 401 -45.36 47.60 -56.52
C VAL A 401 -45.24 49.07 -56.18
N GLN A 402 -45.68 49.95 -57.09
CA GLN A 402 -45.70 51.39 -56.87
C GLN A 402 -47.12 51.95 -57.05
N ALA A 403 -47.62 52.65 -56.02
CA ALA A 403 -48.95 53.26 -56.00
C ALA A 403 -50.09 52.29 -56.41
N GLY A 404 -50.00 51.03 -55.96
CA GLY A 404 -51.00 49.98 -56.23
C GLY A 404 -50.92 49.34 -57.62
N LYS A 405 -49.91 49.67 -58.44
CA LYS A 405 -49.62 49.00 -59.71
C LYS A 405 -48.35 48.17 -59.58
N ALA A 406 -48.41 46.93 -60.05
CA ALA A 406 -47.29 46.00 -60.05
C ALA A 406 -46.60 46.00 -61.42
N PHE A 407 -45.27 46.04 -61.39
CA PHE A 407 -44.41 45.93 -62.56
C PHE A 407 -43.43 44.77 -62.35
N ASP A 408 -43.42 43.84 -63.28
CA ASP A 408 -42.62 42.64 -63.20
C ASP A 408 -41.34 42.81 -64.02
N PHE A 409 -40.19 42.53 -63.41
CA PHE A 409 -38.89 42.55 -64.05
C PHE A 409 -38.31 41.12 -64.06
N ASP A 410 -38.09 40.61 -65.26
CA ASP A 410 -37.41 39.34 -65.47
C ASP A 410 -35.89 39.53 -65.39
N LEU A 411 -35.24 38.75 -64.53
CA LEU A 411 -33.79 38.68 -64.46
C LEU A 411 -33.30 37.66 -65.50
N ILE A 412 -32.72 38.14 -66.60
CA ILE A 412 -32.16 37.31 -67.69
C ILE A 412 -30.76 36.79 -67.33
#